data_AF-A0A2U8WGM4-F1
#
_entry.id   AF-A0A2U8WGM4-F1
#
_cell.length_a   1.000
_cell.length_b   1.000
_cell.length_c   1.000
_cell.angle_alpha   90.00
_cell.angle_beta   90.00
_cell.angle_gamma   90.00
#
_symmetry.space_group_name_H-M   'P 1'
#
loop_
_entity.id
_entity.type
_entity.pdbx_description
1 polymer ?
#
loop_
_entity_poly.entity_id
_entity_poly.type
_entity_poly.pdbx_seq_one_letter_code
_entity_poly.pdbx_strand_id
1 'polypeptide(L)'
;MATFQFDLVGPERILYSGAVDAVQLPGSEGEMTVLPGHAPVLTTLKTGMLVITESPQHGKRVLVRGGFAEINATSLTVIAERATPLEELTPAIIDADIAAAELLYDATDDYDRKLELEGQIAQLREAKVALSF
;
A
#
# COMPACT_ATOMS: atom_id res chain seq x y z
N MET A 1 -1.16 0.38 -26.35
CA MET A 1 0.01 0.39 -25.45
C MET A 1 0.22 -1.05 -24.98
N ALA A 2 1.44 -1.43 -24.63
CA ALA A 2 1.66 -2.76 -24.04
C ALA A 2 1.09 -2.76 -22.63
N THR A 3 0.43 -3.85 -22.23
CA THR A 3 -0.07 -4.06 -20.88
C THR A 3 0.66 -5.24 -20.23
N PHE A 4 0.64 -5.32 -18.91
CA PHE A 4 1.14 -6.47 -18.15
C PHE A 4 0.11 -6.88 -17.11
N GLN A 5 0.21 -8.13 -16.63
CA GLN A 5 -0.68 -8.62 -15.58
C GLN A 5 -0.26 -8.07 -14.23
N PHE A 6 -1.21 -7.50 -13.48
CA PHE A 6 -1.00 -7.01 -12.13
C PHE A 6 -1.98 -7.65 -11.15
N ASP A 7 -1.42 -8.20 -10.09
CA ASP A 7 -2.17 -8.81 -8.99
C ASP A 7 -1.83 -8.11 -7.67
N LEU A 8 -2.86 -7.59 -6.99
CA LEU A 8 -2.77 -7.08 -5.63
C LEU A 8 -3.43 -8.07 -4.68
N VAL A 9 -2.62 -8.70 -3.86
CA VAL A 9 -3.01 -9.74 -2.91
C VAL A 9 -2.95 -9.17 -1.51
N GLY A 10 -4.07 -9.20 -0.80
CA GLY A 10 -4.13 -8.96 0.65
C GLY A 10 -4.18 -10.29 1.42
N PRO A 11 -4.07 -10.25 2.76
CA PRO A 11 -4.05 -11.46 3.59
C PRO A 11 -5.36 -12.27 3.52
N GLU A 12 -6.51 -11.60 3.33
CA GLU A 12 -7.83 -12.24 3.35
C GLU A 12 -8.38 -12.54 1.94
N ARG A 13 -7.98 -11.75 0.93
CA ARG A 13 -8.50 -11.84 -0.44
C ARG A 13 -7.58 -11.14 -1.45
N ILE A 14 -7.76 -11.51 -2.71
CA ILE A 14 -7.22 -10.75 -3.84
C ILE A 14 -8.04 -9.46 -3.96
N LEU A 15 -7.36 -8.31 -3.87
CA LEU A 15 -7.98 -6.98 -3.94
C LEU A 15 -8.06 -6.47 -5.37
N TYR A 16 -7.12 -6.88 -6.21
CA TYR A 16 -7.08 -6.54 -7.63
C TYR A 16 -6.41 -7.65 -8.42
N SER A 17 -6.92 -7.92 -9.63
CA SER A 17 -6.27 -8.77 -10.62
C SER A 17 -6.72 -8.32 -12.01
N GLY A 18 -5.77 -7.98 -12.87
CA GLY A 18 -6.09 -7.50 -14.22
C GLY A 18 -4.89 -7.00 -15.02
N ALA A 19 -5.13 -6.72 -16.30
CA ALA A 19 -4.13 -6.13 -17.18
C ALA A 19 -4.07 -4.60 -16.99
N VAL A 20 -2.86 -4.06 -16.80
CA VAL A 20 -2.61 -2.65 -16.51
C VAL A 20 -1.52 -2.08 -17.41
N ASP A 21 -1.54 -0.76 -17.60
CA ASP A 21 -0.53 0.00 -18.37
C ASP A 21 0.67 0.37 -17.48
N ALA A 22 0.42 0.75 -16.22
CA ALA A 22 1.45 1.15 -15.27
C ALA A 22 1.00 0.94 -13.83
N VAL A 23 1.95 0.68 -12.94
CA VAL A 23 1.71 0.64 -11.49
C VAL A 23 2.77 1.44 -10.76
N GLN A 24 2.36 2.44 -10.00
CA GLN A 24 3.25 3.17 -9.10
C GLN A 24 3.15 2.60 -7.68
N LEU A 25 4.29 2.26 -7.10
CA LEU A 25 4.39 1.61 -5.80
C LEU A 25 5.41 2.31 -4.87
N PRO A 26 5.10 2.40 -3.57
CA PRO A 26 6.00 2.97 -2.58
C PRO A 26 7.01 1.89 -2.11
N GLY A 27 8.14 1.79 -2.79
CA GLY A 27 9.24 0.92 -2.37
C GLY A 27 9.96 1.45 -1.12
N SER A 28 10.66 0.55 -0.43
CA SER A 28 11.49 0.90 0.74
C SER A 28 12.59 1.91 0.42
N GLU A 29 13.14 1.84 -0.80
CA GLU A 29 14.20 2.75 -1.27
C GLU A 29 13.66 4.03 -1.94
N GLY A 30 12.34 4.15 -2.13
CA GLY A 30 11.74 5.29 -2.82
C GLY A 30 10.47 4.93 -3.59
N GLU A 31 9.93 5.89 -4.33
CA GLU A 31 8.79 5.67 -5.21
C GLU A 31 9.27 5.04 -6.53
N MET A 32 8.57 3.99 -6.98
CA MET A 32 8.89 3.29 -8.23
C MET A 32 7.65 3.19 -9.11
N THR A 33 7.83 3.36 -10.42
CA THR A 33 6.78 3.11 -11.41
C THR A 33 7.18 1.94 -12.30
N VAL A 34 6.37 0.89 -12.29
CA VAL A 34 6.55 -0.33 -13.08
C VAL A 34 5.77 -0.20 -14.38
N LEU A 35 6.44 -0.49 -15.48
CA LEU A 35 5.92 -0.49 -16.84
C LEU A 35 6.07 -1.89 -17.48
N PRO A 36 5.37 -2.18 -18.59
CA PRO A 36 5.51 -3.44 -19.29
C PRO A 36 6.97 -3.69 -19.71
N GLY A 37 7.49 -4.89 -19.41
CA GLY A 37 8.86 -5.28 -19.73
C GLY A 37 9.93 -4.77 -18.74
N HIS A 38 9.51 -4.34 -17.54
CA HIS A 38 10.45 -4.01 -16.47
C HIS A 38 11.33 -5.20 -16.09
N ALA A 39 12.56 -4.92 -15.64
CA ALA A 39 13.47 -5.95 -15.15
C ALA A 39 12.88 -6.65 -13.92
N PRO A 40 13.10 -7.97 -13.74
CA PRO A 40 12.64 -8.66 -12.55
C PRO A 40 13.30 -8.12 -11.29
N VAL A 41 12.49 -7.76 -10.29
CA VAL A 41 12.94 -7.15 -9.03
C VAL A 41 12.02 -7.61 -7.91
N LEU A 42 12.60 -7.97 -6.76
CA LEU A 42 11.87 -8.19 -5.51
C LEU A 42 12.21 -7.05 -4.55
N THR A 43 11.19 -6.34 -4.05
CA THR A 43 11.38 -5.22 -3.12
C THR A 43 10.32 -5.20 -2.02
N THR A 44 10.65 -4.60 -0.89
CA THR A 44 9.71 -4.36 0.22
C THR A 44 8.98 -3.04 0.01
N LEU A 45 7.72 -3.00 0.45
CA LEU A 45 6.89 -1.80 0.38
C LEU A 45 6.86 -1.08 1.72
N LYS A 46 6.90 0.25 1.68
CA LYS A 46 6.62 1.11 2.83
C LYS A 46 5.14 1.52 2.83
N THR A 47 4.70 2.15 3.92
CA THR A 47 3.37 2.77 3.96
C THR A 47 3.28 3.90 2.93
N GLY A 48 2.33 3.81 2.00
CA GLY A 48 2.18 4.79 0.94
C GLY A 48 1.02 4.50 -0.02
N MET A 49 0.88 5.36 -1.03
CA MET A 49 -0.18 5.26 -2.02
C MET A 49 0.29 4.45 -3.22
N LEU A 50 -0.40 3.35 -3.51
CA LEU A 50 -0.24 2.58 -4.73
C LEU A 50 -1.23 3.10 -5.77
N VAL A 51 -0.75 3.37 -6.98
CA VAL A 51 -1.58 3.88 -8.09
C VAL A 51 -1.55 2.87 -9.22
N ILE A 52 -2.72 2.33 -9.58
CA ILE A 52 -2.92 1.34 -10.63
C ILE A 52 -3.51 2.04 -11.84
N THR A 53 -2.79 2.10 -12.95
CA THR A 53 -3.25 2.73 -14.20
C THR A 53 -3.68 1.67 -15.19
N GLU A 54 -5.00 1.54 -15.40
CA GLU A 54 -5.59 0.61 -16.39
C GLU A 54 -5.70 1.22 -17.79
N SER A 55 -5.74 2.56 -17.84
CA SER A 55 -5.88 3.36 -19.05
C SER A 55 -5.45 4.79 -18.73
N PRO A 56 -4.97 5.60 -19.72
CA PRO A 56 -4.47 6.96 -19.53
C PRO A 56 -5.39 7.94 -18.78
N GLN A 57 -6.68 7.62 -18.56
CA GLN A 57 -7.63 8.45 -17.81
C GLN A 57 -8.13 7.84 -16.49
N HIS A 58 -7.81 6.58 -16.17
CA HIS A 58 -8.36 5.90 -15.00
C HIS A 58 -7.24 5.27 -14.15
N GLY A 59 -6.96 5.89 -13.01
CA GLY A 59 -6.03 5.41 -12.00
C GLY A 59 -6.76 5.02 -10.71
N LYS A 60 -6.77 3.73 -10.34
CA LYS A 60 -7.24 3.29 -9.02
C LYS A 60 -6.16 3.56 -7.99
N ARG A 61 -6.56 4.11 -6.83
CA ARG A 61 -5.65 4.45 -5.73
C ARG A 61 -5.93 3.56 -4.54
N VAL A 62 -4.88 2.93 -4.02
CA VAL A 62 -4.97 2.02 -2.87
C VAL A 62 -3.91 2.43 -1.86
N LEU A 63 -4.33 2.66 -0.61
CA LEU A 63 -3.38 2.86 0.48
C LEU A 63 -2.82 1.49 0.87
N VAL A 64 -1.52 1.32 0.74
CA VAL A 64 -0.81 0.10 1.13
C VAL A 64 0.01 0.38 2.37
N ARG A 65 -0.01 -0.54 3.33
CA ARG A 65 0.79 -0.46 4.57
C ARG A 65 1.65 -1.70 4.69
N GLY A 66 2.90 -1.57 4.25
CA GLY A 66 3.83 -2.69 4.25
C GLY A 66 3.51 -3.76 3.20
N GLY A 67 4.46 -4.66 3.00
CA GLY A 67 4.33 -5.79 2.09
C GLY A 67 5.53 -5.98 1.18
N PHE A 68 5.32 -6.77 0.12
CA PHE A 68 6.32 -7.12 -0.88
C PHE A 68 5.78 -6.86 -2.28
N ALA A 69 6.64 -6.38 -3.16
CA ALA A 69 6.38 -6.28 -4.58
C ALA A 69 7.36 -7.18 -5.33
N GLU A 70 6.80 -8.16 -6.05
CA GLU A 70 7.51 -9.06 -6.94
C GLU A 70 7.22 -8.66 -8.38
N ILE A 71 8.23 -8.11 -9.04
CA ILE A 71 8.20 -7.77 -10.47
C ILE A 71 8.85 -8.92 -11.22
N ASN A 72 8.09 -9.51 -12.12
CA ASN A 72 8.54 -10.52 -13.08
C ASN A 72 8.63 -9.90 -14.48
N ALA A 73 9.19 -10.63 -15.45
CA ALA A 73 9.36 -10.12 -16.81
C ALA A 73 8.02 -9.76 -17.52
N THR A 74 6.91 -10.38 -17.11
CA THR A 74 5.59 -10.23 -17.76
C THR A 74 4.47 -9.88 -16.79
N SER A 75 4.74 -9.85 -15.48
CA SER A 75 3.72 -9.62 -14.46
C SER A 75 4.29 -8.93 -13.23
N LEU A 76 3.41 -8.29 -12.45
CA LEU A 76 3.71 -7.71 -11.15
C LEU A 76 2.75 -8.28 -10.12
N THR A 77 3.27 -8.79 -9.02
CA THR A 77 2.48 -9.23 -7.88
C THR A 77 2.85 -8.37 -6.67
N VAL A 78 1.86 -7.74 -6.06
CA VAL A 78 2.03 -7.02 -4.80
C VAL A 78 1.28 -7.76 -3.71
N ILE A 79 2.03 -8.17 -2.70
CA ILE A 79 1.51 -8.82 -1.50
C ILE A 79 1.53 -7.75 -0.41
N ALA A 80 0.37 -7.17 -0.11
CA ALA A 80 0.21 -6.14 0.90
C ALA A 80 -0.21 -6.75 2.23
N GLU A 81 0.39 -6.33 3.34
CA GLU A 81 -0.08 -6.73 4.68
C GLU A 81 -1.45 -6.12 4.98
N ARG A 82 -1.61 -4.83 4.65
CA ARG A 82 -2.92 -4.20 4.53
C ARG A 82 -2.97 -3.37 3.26
N ALA A 83 -4.10 -3.45 2.57
CA ALA A 83 -4.39 -2.60 1.42
C ALA A 83 -5.86 -2.18 1.48
N THR A 84 -6.07 -0.86 1.48
CA THR A 84 -7.40 -0.26 1.59
C THR A 84 -7.64 0.60 0.35
N PRO A 85 -8.65 0.28 -0.48
CA PRO A 85 -9.03 1.13 -1.60
C PRO A 85 -9.39 2.54 -1.11
N LEU A 86 -9.02 3.58 -1.87
CA LEU A 86 -9.35 4.95 -1.50
C LEU A 86 -10.86 5.18 -1.35
N GLU A 87 -11.67 4.48 -2.14
CA GLU A 87 -13.14 4.55 -2.12
C GLU A 87 -13.75 3.95 -0.84
N GLU A 88 -13.06 2.99 -0.22
CA GLU A 88 -13.46 2.38 1.05
C GLU A 88 -12.83 3.10 2.25
N LEU A 89 -11.87 3.99 2.01
CA LEU A 89 -11.11 4.69 3.04
C LEU A 89 -12.03 5.70 3.74
N THR A 90 -12.65 5.28 4.83
CA THR A 90 -13.47 6.15 5.67
C THR A 90 -12.67 6.59 6.90
N PRO A 91 -13.00 7.77 7.49
CA PRO A 91 -12.41 8.19 8.76
C PRO A 91 -12.55 7.12 9.85
N ALA A 92 -13.63 6.32 9.82
CA ALA A 92 -13.87 5.23 10.75
C ALA A 92 -12.84 4.08 10.65
N ILE A 93 -12.35 3.76 9.45
CA ILE A 93 -11.30 2.75 9.27
C ILE A 93 -9.97 3.27 9.85
N ILE A 94 -9.66 4.54 9.58
CA ILE A 94 -8.45 5.16 10.12
C ILE A 94 -8.52 5.23 11.64
N ASP A 95 -9.69 5.53 12.22
CA ASP A 95 -9.90 5.52 13.66
C ASP A 95 -9.74 4.13 14.28
N ALA A 96 -10.25 3.09 13.61
CA ALA A 96 -10.04 1.71 14.05
C ALA A 96 -8.55 1.32 14.03
N ASP A 97 -7.81 1.76 13.02
CA ASP A 97 -6.37 1.50 12.91
C ASP A 97 -5.55 2.26 13.95
N ILE A 98 -5.90 3.52 14.24
CA ILE A 98 -5.29 4.31 15.32
C ILE A 98 -5.52 3.61 16.65
N ALA A 99 -6.76 3.21 16.94
CA ALA A 99 -7.10 2.52 18.18
C ALA A 99 -6.34 1.19 18.33
N ALA A 100 -6.18 0.43 17.25
CA ALA A 100 -5.40 -0.81 17.25
C ALA A 100 -3.90 -0.56 17.53
N ALA A 101 -3.33 0.49 16.94
CA ALA A 101 -1.94 0.86 17.19
C ALA A 101 -1.71 1.42 18.60
N GLU A 102 -2.65 2.20 19.15
CA GLU A 102 -2.62 2.69 20.53
C GLU A 102 -2.70 1.52 21.54
N LEU A 103 -3.56 0.53 21.28
CA LEU A 103 -3.61 -0.68 22.12
C LEU A 103 -2.28 -1.45 22.14
N LEU A 104 -1.61 -1.56 21.00
CA LEU A 104 -0.29 -2.22 20.92
C LEU A 104 0.81 -1.42 21.60
N TYR A 105 0.72 -0.09 21.54
CA TYR A 105 1.64 0.82 22.22
C TYR A 105 1.51 0.68 23.75
N ASP A 106 0.29 0.62 24.25
CA ASP A 106 0.00 0.43 25.68
C ASP A 106 0.37 -0.98 26.17
N ALA A 107 0.26 -1.99 25.30
CA ALA A 107 0.57 -3.38 25.64
C ALA A 107 2.05 -3.76 25.55
N THR A 108 2.89 -2.90 24.99
CA THR A 108 4.32 -3.15 24.77
C THR A 108 5.15 -2.31 25.75
N ASP A 109 6.22 -2.87 26.32
CA ASP A 109 7.20 -2.13 27.14
C ASP A 109 8.54 -1.88 26.42
N ASP A 110 8.69 -2.46 25.23
CA ASP A 110 9.87 -2.30 24.38
C ASP A 110 9.92 -0.87 23.77
N TYR A 111 11.01 -0.16 24.05
CA TYR A 111 11.21 1.23 23.65
C TYR A 111 11.28 1.41 22.13
N ASP A 112 12.00 0.53 21.43
CA ASP A 112 12.15 0.64 19.97
C ASP A 112 10.81 0.38 19.28
N ARG A 113 10.06 -0.60 19.80
CA ARG A 113 8.73 -0.94 19.32
C ARG A 113 7.71 0.20 19.57
N LYS A 114 7.81 0.89 20.71
CA LYS A 114 6.99 2.08 20.99
C LYS A 114 7.25 3.21 20.01
N LEU A 115 8.51 3.44 19.65
CA LEU A 115 8.90 4.49 18.70
C LEU A 115 8.33 4.21 17.29
N GLU A 116 8.36 2.96 16.84
CA GLU A 116 7.74 2.52 15.58
C GLU A 116 6.22 2.78 15.59
N LEU A 117 5.55 2.40 16.68
CA LEU A 117 4.10 2.56 16.84
C LEU A 117 3.69 4.04 16.92
N GLU A 118 4.46 4.89 17.60
CA GLU A 118 4.26 6.33 17.61
C GLU A 118 4.37 6.93 16.21
N GLY A 119 5.39 6.54 15.44
CA GLY A 119 5.55 6.97 14.05
C GLY A 119 4.37 6.54 13.18
N GLN A 120 3.90 5.30 13.38
CA GLN A 120 2.73 4.78 12.67
C GLN A 120 1.45 5.54 13.03
N ILE A 121 1.19 5.78 14.32
CA ILE A 121 0.00 6.54 14.78
C ILE A 121 0.02 7.96 14.21
N ALA A 122 1.17 8.63 14.19
CA ALA A 122 1.31 9.98 13.64
C ALA A 122 0.94 10.03 12.15
N GLN A 123 1.44 9.09 11.35
CA GLN A 123 1.12 8.99 9.91
C GLN A 123 -0.38 8.72 9.68
N LEU A 124 -0.99 7.86 10.50
CA LEU A 124 -2.43 7.57 10.40
C LEU A 124 -3.28 8.80 10.74
N ARG A 125 -2.89 9.57 11.76
CA ARG A 125 -3.58 10.83 12.11
C ARG A 125 -3.47 11.86 10.99
N GLU A 126 -2.30 11.99 10.37
CA GLU A 126 -2.11 12.88 9.22
C GLU A 126 -2.99 12.47 8.03
N ALA A 127 -3.04 11.18 7.72
CA ALA A 127 -3.92 10.64 6.69
C ALA A 127 -5.41 10.89 6.99
N LYS A 128 -5.83 10.83 8.27
CA LYS A 128 -7.20 11.17 8.69
C LYS A 128 -7.55 12.63 8.40
N VAL A 129 -6.64 13.55 8.73
CA VAL A 129 -6.83 14.98 8.49
C VAL A 129 -6.95 15.25 6.99
N ALA A 130 -6.12 14.61 6.17
CA ALA A 130 -6.15 14.74 4.72
C ALA A 130 -7.45 14.22 4.07
N LEU A 131 -8.17 13.28 4.72
CA LEU A 131 -9.46 12.78 4.24
C LEU A 131 -10.68 13.55 4.76
N SER A 132 -10.52 14.41 5.76
CA SER A 132 -11.64 15.14 6.38
C SER A 132 -11.88 16.53 5.74
N PHE A 133 -11.22 16.85 4.62
CA PHE A 133 -11.39 18.08 3.83
C PHE A 133 -12.03 17.81 2.47
#